data_AF-A0A6L3X8H4-F1
#
_entry.id   AF-A0A6L3X8H4-F1
#
_cell.length_a   1.000
_cell.length_b   1.000
_cell.length_c   1.000
_cell.angle_alpha   90.00
_cell.angle_beta   90.00
_cell.angle_gamma   90.00
#
_symmetry.space_group_name_H-M   'P 1'
#
loop_
_entity.id
_entity.type
_entity.pdbx_description
1 polymer ?
#
loop_
_entity_poly.entity_id
_entity_poly.type
_entity_poly.pdbx_seq_one_letter_code
_entity_poly.pdbx_strand_id
1 'polypeptide(L)'
;DQLERSACPTCGSCSGMFTANSMNCLTEALGLSQPGNGSLLATHADRKQLFLNAGKRIVELTKRYYEQDDASALPRNIASKAAFENAMTLD
;
A
#
# COMPACT_ATOMS: atom_id res chain seq x y z
N ASP A 1 -25.23 7.52 -22.65
CA ASP A 1 -25.55 6.13 -22.22
C ASP A 1 -24.39 5.15 -22.37
N GLN A 2 -23.91 4.81 -23.59
CA GLN A 2 -22.84 3.80 -23.74
C GLN A 2 -21.52 4.18 -23.04
N LEU A 3 -21.11 5.45 -23.12
CA LEU A 3 -19.89 5.95 -22.48
C LEU A 3 -19.96 5.82 -20.96
N GLU A 4 -21.05 6.28 -20.36
CA GLU A 4 -21.28 6.23 -18.90
C GLU A 4 -21.28 4.79 -18.38
N ARG A 5 -22.02 3.89 -19.06
CA ARG A 5 -22.11 2.48 -18.68
C ARG A 5 -20.78 1.72 -18.79
N SER A 6 -19.86 2.21 -19.63
CA SER A 6 -18.56 1.57 -19.86
C SER A 6 -17.42 2.26 -19.12
N ALA A 7 -17.65 3.45 -18.54
CA ALA A 7 -16.60 4.24 -17.88
C ALA A 7 -16.06 3.59 -16.61
N CYS A 8 -16.93 2.90 -15.84
CA CYS A 8 -16.58 2.26 -14.57
C CYS A 8 -17.11 0.81 -14.53
N PRO A 9 -16.50 -0.13 -15.28
CA PRO A 9 -17.04 -1.48 -15.46
C PRO A 9 -16.86 -2.39 -14.24
N THR A 10 -15.95 -2.04 -13.32
CA THR A 10 -15.64 -2.83 -12.12
C THR A 10 -15.42 -1.93 -10.91
N CYS A 11 -15.34 -2.52 -9.71
CA CYS A 11 -14.88 -1.81 -8.53
C CYS A 11 -13.38 -1.50 -8.61
N GLY A 12 -12.95 -0.44 -7.91
CA GLY A 12 -11.55 0.00 -7.87
C GLY A 12 -11.43 1.53 -7.85
N SER A 13 -10.19 2.02 -7.76
CA SER A 13 -9.85 3.41 -8.01
C SER A 13 -9.89 3.74 -9.50
N CYS A 14 -9.82 5.03 -9.84
CA CYS A 14 -9.62 5.46 -11.22
C CYS A 14 -8.40 4.75 -11.84
N SER A 15 -8.49 4.38 -13.11
CA SER A 15 -7.44 3.59 -13.80
C SER A 15 -6.17 4.38 -14.12
N GLY A 16 -6.25 5.72 -14.20
CA GLY A 16 -5.10 6.58 -14.46
C GLY A 16 -4.19 6.78 -13.24
N MET A 17 -2.98 7.31 -13.45
CA MET A 17 -2.09 7.76 -12.38
C MET A 17 -2.59 9.09 -11.78
N PHE A 18 -3.73 9.00 -11.11
CA PHE A 18 -4.30 10.05 -10.28
C PHE A 18 -4.02 9.75 -8.81
N THR A 19 -4.50 10.61 -7.92
CA THR A 19 -4.20 10.61 -6.48
C THR A 19 -4.33 9.22 -5.83
N ALA A 20 -5.33 8.42 -6.19
CA ALA A 20 -5.50 7.09 -5.59
C ALA A 20 -4.36 6.12 -5.96
N ASN A 21 -3.94 6.11 -7.23
CA ASN A 21 -2.88 5.21 -7.68
C ASN A 21 -1.50 5.76 -7.33
N SER A 22 -1.28 7.07 -7.45
CA SER A 22 -0.03 7.69 -7.02
C SER A 22 0.20 7.50 -5.51
N MET A 23 -0.81 7.73 -4.66
CA MET A 23 -0.67 7.50 -3.22
C MET A 23 -0.42 6.02 -2.88
N ASN A 24 -1.03 5.05 -3.58
CA ASN A 24 -0.72 3.63 -3.32
C ASN A 24 0.72 3.27 -3.70
N CYS A 25 1.26 3.84 -4.78
CA CYS A 25 2.67 3.66 -5.13
C CYS A 25 3.60 4.34 -4.11
N LEU A 26 3.23 5.54 -3.64
CA LEU A 26 3.99 6.27 -2.64
C LEU A 26 3.99 5.57 -1.27
N THR A 27 2.89 4.94 -0.86
CA THR A 27 2.89 4.17 0.40
C THR A 27 3.78 2.94 0.33
N GLU A 28 3.98 2.34 -0.84
CA GLU A 28 5.01 1.31 -1.03
C GLU A 28 6.42 1.89 -0.92
N ALA A 29 6.69 3.03 -1.58
CA ALA A 29 8.00 3.69 -1.53
C ALA A 29 8.39 4.14 -0.11
N LEU A 30 7.40 4.58 0.68
CA LEU A 30 7.57 4.92 2.09
C LEU A 30 7.81 3.69 2.99
N GLY A 31 7.62 2.48 2.47
CA GLY A 31 7.72 1.23 3.25
C GLY A 31 6.50 0.94 4.14
N LEU A 32 5.40 1.67 3.94
CA LEU A 32 4.17 1.54 4.73
C LEU A 32 3.15 0.59 4.11
N SER A 33 3.37 0.14 2.88
CA SER A 33 2.55 -0.86 2.19
C SER A 33 3.40 -2.04 1.73
N GLN A 34 2.76 -3.20 1.55
CA GLN A 34 3.42 -4.38 1.01
C GLN A 34 3.78 -4.16 -0.47
N PRO A 35 4.91 -4.71 -0.95
CA PRO A 35 5.26 -4.66 -2.36
C PRO A 35 4.13 -5.19 -3.27
N GLY A 36 3.80 -4.43 -4.32
CA GLY A 36 2.76 -4.78 -5.29
C GLY A 36 1.34 -4.34 -4.91
N ASN A 37 1.14 -3.66 -3.78
CA ASN A 37 -0.16 -3.11 -3.38
C ASN A 37 -0.74 -2.07 -4.37
N GLY A 38 0.09 -1.18 -4.90
CA GLY A 38 -0.26 -0.09 -5.80
C GLY A 38 -0.38 -0.47 -7.26
N SER A 39 0.13 -1.64 -7.67
CA SER A 39 0.01 -2.14 -9.05
C SER A 39 -1.04 -3.24 -9.21
N LEU A 40 -1.44 -3.92 -8.12
CA LEU A 40 -2.37 -5.04 -8.20
C LEU A 40 -3.83 -4.59 -8.36
N LEU A 41 -4.53 -5.10 -9.38
CA LEU A 41 -5.92 -4.73 -9.66
C LEU A 41 -6.87 -5.10 -8.51
N ALA A 42 -7.93 -4.30 -8.33
CA ALA A 42 -8.93 -4.49 -7.30
C ALA A 42 -9.63 -5.85 -7.36
N THR A 43 -9.85 -6.37 -8.57
CA THR A 43 -10.56 -7.63 -8.84
C THR A 43 -9.62 -8.84 -9.00
N HIS A 44 -8.30 -8.65 -8.92
CA HIS A 44 -7.35 -9.73 -9.12
C HIS A 44 -7.37 -10.74 -7.96
N ALA A 45 -7.30 -12.03 -8.28
CA ALA A 45 -7.35 -13.11 -7.28
C ALA A 45 -6.21 -13.00 -6.24
N ASP A 46 -5.02 -12.58 -6.67
CA ASP A 46 -3.84 -12.43 -5.81
C ASP A 46 -4.01 -11.36 -4.72
N ARG A 47 -4.99 -10.46 -4.85
CA ARG A 47 -5.25 -9.42 -3.84
C ARG A 47 -5.66 -10.03 -2.50
N LYS A 48 -6.25 -11.23 -2.52
CA LYS A 48 -6.51 -12.02 -1.30
C LYS A 48 -5.23 -12.34 -0.54
N GLN A 49 -4.16 -12.73 -1.24
CA GLN A 49 -2.89 -13.06 -0.60
C GLN A 49 -2.25 -11.83 0.04
N LEU A 50 -2.37 -10.67 -0.60
CA LEU A 50 -1.89 -9.39 -0.05
C LEU A 50 -2.58 -9.05 1.28
N PHE A 51 -3.91 -9.24 1.37
CA PHE A 51 -4.64 -9.04 2.63
C PHE A 51 -4.23 -10.02 3.73
N LEU A 52 -4.08 -11.31 3.41
CA LEU A 52 -3.65 -12.31 4.37
C LEU A 52 -2.22 -12.03 4.88
N ASN A 53 -1.32 -11.62 3.98
CA ASN A 53 0.04 -11.24 4.33
C ASN A 53 0.07 -9.98 5.20
N ALA A 54 -0.73 -8.96 4.87
CA ALA A 54 -0.85 -7.75 5.68
C ALA A 54 -1.36 -8.06 7.10
N GLY A 55 -2.36 -8.94 7.22
CA GLY A 55 -2.87 -9.40 8.52
C GLY A 55 -1.81 -10.11 9.37
N LYS A 56 -1.00 -11.00 8.76
CA LYS A 56 0.12 -11.63 9.46
C LYS A 56 1.19 -10.60 9.86
N ARG A 57 1.50 -9.67 8.95
CA ARG A 57 2.54 -8.66 9.14
C ARG A 57 2.21 -7.71 10.29
N ILE A 58 0.97 -7.24 10.41
CA ILE A 58 0.61 -6.32 11.50
C ILE A 58 0.70 -6.99 12.88
N VAL A 59 0.31 -8.26 12.98
CA VAL A 59 0.47 -9.04 14.22
C VAL A 59 1.95 -9.20 14.56
N GLU A 60 2.80 -9.52 13.58
CA GLU A 60 4.25 -9.62 13.77
C GLU A 60 4.87 -8.30 14.25
N LEU A 61 4.55 -7.17 13.59
CA LEU A 61 5.03 -5.84 13.99
C LEU A 61 4.57 -5.46 15.40
N THR A 62 3.34 -5.80 15.76
CA THR A 62 2.77 -5.57 17.09
C THR A 62 3.56 -6.36 18.14
N LYS A 63 3.83 -7.64 17.90
CA LYS A 63 4.64 -8.46 18.82
C LYS A 63 6.06 -7.94 18.95
N ARG A 64 6.70 -7.55 17.85
CA ARG A 64 8.04 -6.92 17.87
C ARG A 64 8.06 -5.71 18.80
N TYR A 65 7.09 -4.83 18.68
CA TYR A 65 7.03 -3.64 19.54
C TYR A 65 6.70 -3.97 21.00
N TYR A 66 5.64 -4.71 21.28
CA TYR A 66 5.12 -4.90 22.64
C TYR A 66 5.79 -6.02 23.44
N GLU A 67 6.36 -7.04 22.78
CA GLU A 67 6.98 -8.20 23.43
C GLU A 67 8.51 -8.20 23.33
N GLN A 68 9.08 -7.49 22.35
CA GLN A 68 10.52 -7.52 22.05
C GLN A 68 11.19 -6.15 22.16
N ASP A 69 10.46 -5.13 22.66
CA ASP A 69 10.92 -3.74 22.81
C ASP A 69 11.50 -3.13 21.50
N ASP A 70 11.06 -3.64 20.35
CA ASP A 70 11.56 -3.19 19.06
C ASP A 70 10.82 -1.93 18.59
N ALA A 71 11.33 -0.78 19.01
CA ALA A 71 10.83 0.52 18.57
C ALA A 71 10.88 0.71 17.04
N SER A 72 11.75 0.00 16.30
CA SER A 72 11.87 0.16 14.85
C SER A 72 10.59 -0.24 14.09
N ALA A 73 9.72 -1.02 14.71
CA ALA A 73 8.42 -1.41 14.14
C ALA A 73 7.38 -0.27 14.09
N LEU A 74 7.62 0.87 14.76
CA LEU A 74 6.70 2.01 14.77
C LEU A 74 6.65 2.72 13.42
N PRO A 75 5.48 3.21 12.96
CA PRO A 75 5.35 3.93 11.70
C PRO A 75 6.31 5.12 11.55
N ARG A 76 6.60 5.85 12.64
CA ARG A 76 7.54 6.98 12.62
C ARG A 76 8.99 6.57 12.35
N ASN A 77 9.33 5.31 12.66
CA ASN A 77 10.66 4.76 12.42
C ASN A 77 10.75 4.10 11.03
N ILE A 78 9.62 3.82 10.39
CA ILE A 78 9.53 3.36 8.99
C ILE A 78 9.51 4.57 8.05
N ALA A 79 8.60 5.53 8.27
CA ALA A 79 8.46 6.76 7.50
C ALA A 79 9.51 7.81 7.90
N SER A 80 10.78 7.44 7.74
CA SER A 80 11.94 8.30 8.00
C SER A 80 12.15 9.34 6.89
N LYS A 81 13.04 10.32 7.10
CA LYS A 81 13.43 11.30 6.07
C LYS A 81 13.85 10.64 4.77
N ALA A 82 14.65 9.57 4.85
CA ALA A 82 15.09 8.80 3.69
C ALA A 82 13.93 8.13 2.96
N ALA A 83 12.92 7.62 3.69
CA ALA A 83 11.72 7.06 3.08
C ALA A 83 10.93 8.13 2.31
N PHE A 84 10.81 9.35 2.87
CA PHE A 84 10.19 10.47 2.16
C PHE A 84 11.00 10.93 0.94
N GLU A 85 12.33 10.93 0.99
CA GLU A 85 13.18 11.22 -0.17
C GLU A 85 12.99 10.17 -1.28
N ASN A 86 12.88 8.88 -0.92
CA ASN A 86 12.55 7.81 -1.87
C ASN A 86 11.17 8.03 -2.51
N ALA A 87 10.16 8.36 -1.71
CA ALA A 87 8.81 8.62 -2.19
C ALA A 87 8.76 9.84 -3.13
N MET A 88 9.43 10.94 -2.79
CA MET A 88 9.53 12.12 -3.64
C MET A 88 10.31 11.88 -4.94
N THR A 89 11.24 10.93 -4.96
CA THR A 89 11.97 10.56 -6.18
C THR A 89 11.14 9.66 -7.11
N LEU A 90 10.18 8.92 -6.54
CA LEU A 90 9.28 8.05 -7.29
C LEU A 90 8.13 8.83 -7.95
N ASP A 91 7.62 9.87 -7.29
CA ASP A 91 6.56 10.76 -7.81
C ASP A 91 7.03 11.53 -9.06
#